data_AF-A0A9X0QAJ7-F1
#
_entry.id   AF-A0A9X0QAJ7-F1
#
_cell.length_a   1.000
_cell.length_b   1.000
_cell.length_c   1.000
_cell.angle_alpha   90.00
_cell.angle_beta   90.00
_cell.angle_gamma   90.00
#
_symmetry.space_group_name_H-M   'P 1'
#
loop_
_entity.id
_entity.type
_entity.pdbx_description
1 polymer ?
#
loop_
_entity_poly.entity_id
_entity_poly.type
_entity_poly.pdbx_seq_one_letter_code
_entity_poly.pdbx_strand_id
1 'polypeptide(L)' 'MRYLDKAALGQFEDWYGNNAAVQCTSCGKVFIVSAVLHRKGRSCPACGKCTATVTKQQVSITDPSDTAL' A
#
# COMPACT_ATOMS: atom_id res chain seq x y z
N MET A 1 0.79 0.75 -10.76
CA MET A 1 1.24 -0.15 -9.68
C MET A 1 2.61 0.28 -9.15
N ARG A 2 2.75 0.50 -7.82
CA ARG A 2 4.01 0.87 -7.15
C ARG A 2 4.46 -0.24 -6.17
N TYR A 3 5.76 -0.47 -6.07
CA TYR A 3 6.39 -1.42 -5.15
C TYR A 3 7.20 -0.72 -4.06
N LEU A 4 7.16 -1.23 -2.82
CA LEU A 4 8.03 -0.77 -1.73
C LEU A 4 9.19 -1.74 -1.50
N ASP A 5 10.41 -1.20 -1.47
CA ASP A 5 11.63 -1.93 -1.09
C ASP A 5 11.91 -1.73 0.41
N LYS A 6 12.05 -2.85 1.13
CA LYS A 6 12.37 -2.85 2.57
C LYS A 6 13.70 -2.17 2.89
N ALA A 7 14.66 -2.19 1.97
CA ALA A 7 15.98 -1.60 2.17
C ALA A 7 16.04 -0.12 1.75
N ALA A 8 14.99 0.40 1.10
CA ALA A 8 14.98 1.74 0.51
C ALA A 8 13.59 2.40 0.68
N LEU A 9 13.16 2.54 1.92
CA LEU A 9 11.89 3.18 2.26
C LEU A 9 11.98 4.70 2.04
N GLY A 10 10.98 5.29 1.39
CA GLY A 10 10.82 6.73 1.25
C GLY A 10 10.35 7.40 2.54
N GLN A 11 10.29 8.74 2.54
CA GLN A 11 9.91 9.55 3.71
C GLN A 11 8.56 9.18 4.34
N PHE A 12 7.60 8.70 3.53
CA PHE A 12 6.23 8.38 3.98
C PHE A 12 5.97 6.87 4.08
N GLU A 13 7.04 6.07 4.09
CA GLU A 13 6.98 4.62 4.06
C GLU A 13 7.64 4.06 5.30
N ASP A 14 7.03 3.02 5.85
CA ASP A 14 7.57 2.24 6.96
C ASP A 14 7.22 0.78 6.74
N TRP A 15 8.11 -0.13 7.14
CA TRP A 15 7.84 -1.56 7.10
C TRP A 15 8.33 -2.21 8.39
N TYR A 16 7.37 -2.73 9.16
CA TYR A 16 7.65 -3.50 10.36
C TYR A 16 6.91 -4.84 10.38
N GLY A 17 7.67 -5.93 10.31
CA GLY A 17 7.14 -7.30 10.31
C GLY A 17 6.17 -7.56 9.15
N ASN A 18 4.91 -7.85 9.49
CA ASN A 18 3.84 -8.12 8.53
C ASN A 18 3.00 -6.88 8.18
N ASN A 19 3.45 -5.68 8.57
CA ASN A 19 2.74 -4.43 8.34
C ASN A 19 3.61 -3.45 7.56
N ALA A 20 2.98 -2.58 6.79
CA ALA A 20 3.63 -1.48 6.10
C ALA A 20 2.75 -0.22 6.17
N ALA A 21 3.39 0.95 6.30
CA ALA A 21 2.77 2.24 6.06
C ALA A 21 2.95 2.62 4.59
N VAL A 22 1.84 2.97 3.93
CA VAL A 22 1.80 3.32 2.51
C VAL A 22 1.11 4.67 2.32
N GLN A 23 1.56 5.43 1.34
CA GLN A 23 0.88 6.64 0.92
C GLN A 23 -0.09 6.35 -0.24
N CYS A 24 -1.35 6.77 -0.09
CA CYS A 24 -2.31 6.76 -1.17
C CYS A 24 -1.84 7.69 -2.29
N THR A 25 -1.61 7.13 -3.47
CA THR A 25 -1.25 7.83 -4.72
C THR A 25 -2.34 8.78 -5.22
N SER A 26 -3.60 8.50 -4.90
CA SER A 26 -4.75 9.33 -5.32
C SER A 26 -5.04 10.55 -4.42
N CYS A 27 -4.78 10.49 -3.11
CA CYS A 27 -5.16 11.56 -2.18
C CYS A 27 -4.09 11.92 -1.13
N GLY A 28 -2.92 11.29 -1.16
CA GLY A 28 -1.80 11.56 -0.26
C GLY A 28 -1.94 11.00 1.16
N LYS A 29 -3.09 10.42 1.55
CA LYS A 29 -3.27 9.83 2.90
C LYS A 29 -2.27 8.69 3.13
N VAL A 30 -1.49 8.77 4.21
CA VAL A 30 -0.68 7.66 4.71
C VAL A 30 -1.53 6.72 5.56
N PHE A 31 -1.45 5.41 5.33
CA PHE A 31 -2.24 4.42 6.06
C PHE A 31 -1.51 3.08 6.20
N ILE A 32 -1.84 2.32 7.25
CA ILE A 32 -1.25 1.01 7.53
C ILE A 32 -1.98 -0.08 6.74
N VAL A 33 -1.22 -1.02 6.19
CA VAL A 33 -1.68 -2.29 5.62
C VAL A 33 -0.98 -3.45 6.35
N SER A 34 -1.66 -4.60 6.45
CA SER A 34 -1.18 -5.77 7.22
C SER A 34 -1.42 -7.04 6.42
N ALA A 35 -0.41 -7.90 6.26
CA ALA A 35 -0.53 -9.15 5.52
C ALA A 35 -1.51 -10.12 6.19
N VAL A 36 -1.65 -10.02 7.51
CA VAL A 36 -2.48 -10.93 8.31
C VAL A 36 -3.94 -10.49 8.33
N LEU A 37 -4.17 -9.19 8.58
CA LEU A 37 -5.52 -8.61 8.70
C LEU A 37 -6.13 -8.27 7.34
N HIS A 38 -5.33 -7.83 6.38
CA HIS A 38 -5.77 -7.32 5.08
C HIS A 38 -5.37 -8.26 3.94
N ARG A 39 -5.70 -9.56 4.07
CA ARG A 39 -5.33 -10.60 3.10
C ARG A 39 -5.83 -10.34 1.68
N LYS A 40 -6.95 -9.63 1.54
CA LYS A 40 -7.53 -9.20 0.25
C LYS A 40 -7.13 -7.77 -0.14
N GLY A 41 -6.16 -7.20 0.55
CA GLY A 41 -5.82 -5.80 0.46
C GLY A 41 -6.67 -4.90 1.35
N ARG A 42 -6.24 -3.65 1.47
CA ARG A 42 -6.91 -2.59 2.22
C ARG A 42 -7.07 -1.37 1.32
N SER A 43 -8.30 -0.96 1.09
CA SER A 43 -8.58 0.27 0.38
C SER A 43 -8.21 1.49 1.22
N CYS A 44 -7.81 2.58 0.56
CA CYS A 44 -7.51 3.83 1.22
C CYS A 44 -8.70 4.26 2.10
N PRO A 45 -8.52 4.46 3.42
CA PRO A 45 -9.62 4.78 4.32
C PRO A 45 -10.18 6.19 4.11
N ALA A 46 -9.49 7.05 3.37
CA ALA A 46 -9.92 8.43 3.13
C ALA A 46 -10.74 8.58 1.85
N CYS A 47 -10.34 7.91 0.75
CA CYS A 47 -10.97 8.11 -0.56
C CYS A 47 -11.42 6.83 -1.26
N GLY A 48 -11.05 5.66 -0.76
CA GLY A 48 -11.38 4.37 -1.36
C GLY A 48 -10.76 4.08 -2.74
N LYS A 49 -10.01 5.01 -3.33
CA LYS A 49 -9.53 4.90 -4.72
C LYS A 49 -8.41 3.89 -4.89
N CYS A 50 -7.37 3.93 -4.05
CA CYS A 50 -6.29 2.94 -4.13
C CYS A 50 -6.53 1.77 -3.17
N THR A 51 -6.02 0.58 -3.53
CA THR A 51 -5.97 -0.58 -2.63
C THR A 51 -4.51 -1.02 -2.46
N ALA A 52 -4.09 -1.18 -1.20
CA ALA A 52 -2.75 -1.66 -0.88
C ALA A 52 -2.79 -3.13 -0.43
N THR A 53 -1.82 -3.92 -0.88
CA THR A 53 -1.56 -5.30 -0.43
C THR A 53 -0.12 -5.41 0.03
N VAL A 54 0.14 -6.28 1.01
CA VAL A 54 1.51 -6.54 1.51
C VAL A 54 1.74 -8.04 1.60
N THR A 55 2.88 -8.49 1.06
CA THR A 55 3.39 -9.86 1.18
C THR A 55 4.65 -9.85 2.03
N LYS A 56 5.40 -10.96 2.13
CA LYS A 56 6.69 -10.96 2.82
C LYS A 56 7.77 -10.18 2.07
N GLN A 57 7.58 -9.96 0.77
CA GLN A 57 8.61 -9.43 -0.13
C GLN A 57 8.27 -8.04 -0.67
N GLN A 58 6.99 -7.73 -0.86
CA GLN A 58 6.57 -6.49 -1.50
C GLN A 58 5.30 -5.90 -0.89
N VAL A 59 5.13 -4.58 -1.09
CA VAL A 59 3.83 -3.91 -0.99
C VAL A 59 3.43 -3.50 -2.40
N SER A 60 2.19 -3.77 -2.80
CA SER A 60 1.62 -3.30 -4.06
C SER A 60 0.50 -2.31 -3.78
N ILE A 61 0.48 -1.19 -4.51
CA ILE A 61 -0.61 -0.22 -4.49
C ILE A 61 -1.22 -0.20 -5.90
N THR A 62 -2.51 -0.53 -5.99
CA THR A 62 -3.30 -0.47 -7.22
C THR A 62 -4.25 0.72 -7.18
N ASP A 63 -4.25 1.52 -8.24
CA ASP A 63 -5.21 2.61 -8.45
C ASP A 63 -6.30 2.20 -9.45
N PRO A 64 -7.45 2.90 -9.48
CA PRO A 64 -8.49 2.66 -10.48
C PRO A 64 -7.98 2.91 -11.92
N SER A 65 -6.98 3.81 -12.07
CA SER A 65 -6.32 4.09 -13.34
C SER A 65 -5.45 2.93 -13.85
N ASP A 66 -5.04 2.00 -12.98
CA ASP A 66 -4.23 0.83 -13.38
C ASP A 66 -5.08 -0.26 -14.07
N THR A 67 -6.41 -0.15 -14.06
CA THR A 67 -7.33 -1.15 -14.66
C THR A 67 -7.87 -0.72 -16.03
N ALA A 68 -7.47 0.46 -16.52
CA ALA A 68 -7.84 1.00 -17.82
C ALA A 68 -6.74 0.70 -18.85
N LEU A 69 -6.48 -0.58 -19.11
CA LEU A 69 -5.69 -1.07 -20.26
C LEU A 69 -6.34 -2.35 -20.79
#